data_AF-A0A8T3YGE7-F1
#
_entry.id   AF-A0A8T3YGE7-F1
#
_cell.length_a   1.000
_cell.length_b   1.000
_cell.length_c   1.000
_cell.angle_alpha   90.00
_cell.angle_beta   90.00
_cell.angle_gamma   90.00
#
_symmetry.space_group_name_H-M   'P 1'
#
loop_
_entity.id
_entity.type
_entity.pdbx_description
1 polymer ?
#
loop_
_entity_poly.entity_id
_entity_poly.type
_entity_poly.pdbx_seq_one_letter_code
_entity_poly.pdbx_strand_id
1 'polypeptide(L)'
;MDKKQILTQLMEKGFMASPEVVAGLADSPGMPNALEANFIIENGILVRKKQLSVEVTQAETVDGVQIADVVRRFRDRHAKLRSIIQERMQDSISINKLKTVFAQSAIIGTVAEHNAKGFVVEDNTGFIEVVSKERPELGCVVGLRGMVKEGRFFASAMQYPDIPFRRKLAKISGVTLSISAGRPASANISLSFAPDVGASHVITNPASVRVTKEQDTLSIVAFLPAAAPTVETTKELLRQRHLAPRAIAGGKVDNLALVDVPDIFWLAGDANIKEIYKGVVIIICRRDSASVVNLENLDVEFV
;
A
#
# COMPACT_ATOMS: atom_id res chain seq x y z
N MET A 1 1.29 -34.19 -27.20
CA MET A 1 0.27 -34.38 -28.26
C MET A 1 0.71 -33.58 -29.48
N ASP A 2 0.51 -34.05 -30.72
CA ASP A 2 1.01 -33.34 -31.91
C ASP A 2 0.19 -32.06 -32.17
N LYS A 3 0.85 -30.95 -32.56
CA LYS A 3 0.21 -29.65 -32.82
C LYS A 3 -0.90 -29.75 -33.86
N LYS A 4 -0.70 -30.60 -34.87
CA LYS A 4 -1.69 -30.86 -35.93
C LYS A 4 -2.96 -31.49 -35.38
N GLN A 5 -2.83 -32.44 -34.44
CA GLN A 5 -3.97 -33.09 -33.79
C GLN A 5 -4.76 -32.13 -32.89
N ILE A 6 -4.07 -31.21 -32.18
CA ILE A 6 -4.71 -30.17 -31.36
C ILE A 6 -5.54 -29.23 -32.25
N LEU A 7 -4.96 -28.75 -33.36
CA LEU A 7 -5.65 -27.88 -34.32
C LEU A 7 -6.88 -28.56 -34.93
N THR A 8 -6.75 -29.81 -35.38
CA THR A 8 -7.88 -30.55 -35.97
C THR A 8 -9.02 -30.71 -34.97
N GLN A 9 -8.74 -31.08 -33.73
CA GLN A 9 -9.77 -31.23 -32.69
C GLN A 9 -10.42 -29.91 -32.29
N LEU A 10 -9.67 -28.80 -32.27
CA LEU A 10 -10.23 -27.47 -32.02
C LEU A 10 -11.15 -27.03 -33.16
N MET A 11 -10.75 -27.28 -34.42
CA MET A 11 -11.58 -26.99 -35.59
C MET A 11 -12.84 -27.84 -35.64
N GLU A 12 -12.77 -29.13 -35.30
CA GLU A 12 -13.94 -30.02 -35.19
C GLU A 12 -14.96 -29.52 -34.17
N LYS A 13 -14.48 -28.85 -33.10
CA LYS A 13 -15.32 -28.20 -32.09
C LYS A 13 -15.73 -26.75 -32.47
N GLY A 14 -15.36 -26.28 -33.65
CA GLY A 14 -15.72 -24.95 -34.15
C GLY A 14 -14.86 -23.80 -33.60
N PHE A 15 -13.70 -24.09 -33.01
CA PHE A 15 -12.81 -23.08 -32.44
C PHE A 15 -11.62 -22.78 -33.35
N MET A 16 -11.29 -21.51 -33.51
CA MET A 16 -10.00 -21.06 -34.01
C MET A 16 -9.08 -20.78 -32.83
N ALA A 17 -7.78 -21.10 -32.93
CA ALA A 17 -6.82 -20.88 -31.86
C ALA A 17 -5.53 -20.24 -32.40
N SER A 18 -4.95 -19.33 -31.63
CA SER A 18 -3.67 -18.72 -31.97
C SER A 18 -2.51 -19.72 -31.80
N PRO A 19 -1.35 -19.50 -32.46
CA PRO A 19 -0.17 -20.36 -32.30
C PRO A 19 0.28 -20.54 -30.83
N GLU A 20 0.10 -19.51 -30.00
CA GLU A 20 0.42 -19.50 -28.58
C GLU A 20 -0.49 -20.43 -27.76
N VAL A 21 -1.77 -20.49 -28.11
CA VAL A 21 -2.77 -21.38 -27.49
C VAL A 21 -2.48 -22.83 -27.83
N VAL A 22 -2.13 -23.11 -29.10
CA VAL A 22 -1.74 -24.45 -29.54
C VAL A 22 -0.46 -24.92 -28.84
N ALA A 23 0.50 -24.02 -28.61
CA ALA A 23 1.71 -24.32 -27.84
C ALA A 23 1.37 -24.67 -26.38
N GLY A 24 0.56 -23.86 -25.69
CA GLY A 24 0.20 -24.13 -24.29
C GLY A 24 -0.60 -25.42 -24.07
N LEU A 25 -1.43 -25.81 -25.04
CA LEU A 25 -2.16 -27.09 -25.01
C LEU A 25 -1.25 -28.31 -25.28
N ALA A 26 -0.18 -28.14 -26.06
CA ALA A 26 0.77 -29.21 -26.32
C ALA A 26 1.56 -29.61 -25.05
N ASP A 27 1.78 -28.64 -24.16
CA ASP A 27 2.52 -28.79 -22.91
C ASP A 27 1.67 -29.27 -21.73
N SER A 28 0.34 -29.33 -21.88
CA SER A 28 -0.60 -29.72 -20.81
C SER A 28 -1.17 -31.14 -21.03
N PRO A 29 -0.97 -32.10 -20.10
CA PRO A 29 -1.57 -33.42 -20.21
C PRO A 29 -3.09 -33.37 -19.92
N GLY A 30 -3.91 -33.72 -20.91
CA GLY A 30 -5.37 -33.80 -20.78
C GLY A 30 -6.10 -32.58 -21.37
N MET A 31 -6.43 -32.67 -22.66
CA MET A 31 -7.04 -31.60 -23.46
C MET A 31 -8.39 -31.08 -22.93
N PRO A 32 -9.34 -31.93 -22.45
CA PRO A 32 -10.63 -31.44 -21.95
C PRO A 32 -10.50 -30.57 -20.69
N ASN A 33 -9.69 -31.01 -19.72
CA ASN A 33 -9.51 -30.28 -18.46
C ASN A 33 -8.69 -28.99 -18.66
N ALA A 34 -7.74 -28.99 -19.60
CA ALA A 34 -6.92 -27.82 -19.88
C ALA A 34 -7.72 -26.69 -20.56
N LEU A 35 -8.65 -27.03 -21.47
CA LEU A 35 -9.52 -26.06 -22.15
C LEU A 35 -10.41 -25.31 -21.17
N GLU A 36 -11.06 -26.02 -20.25
CA GLU A 36 -11.96 -25.42 -19.26
C GLU A 36 -11.22 -24.66 -18.15
N ALA A 37 -10.01 -25.10 -17.79
CA ALA A 37 -9.25 -24.48 -16.70
C ALA A 37 -8.48 -23.21 -17.13
N ASN A 38 -7.99 -23.15 -18.37
CA ASN A 38 -6.97 -22.17 -18.76
C ASN A 38 -7.30 -21.38 -20.03
N PHE A 39 -8.47 -21.56 -20.67
CA PHE A 39 -8.82 -20.88 -21.91
C PHE A 39 -10.27 -20.37 -21.89
N ILE A 40 -10.54 -19.29 -22.62
CA ILE A 40 -11.87 -18.70 -22.84
C ILE A 40 -12.08 -18.44 -24.34
N ILE A 41 -13.33 -18.22 -24.75
CA ILE A 41 -13.67 -17.89 -26.14
C ILE A 41 -13.92 -16.38 -26.23
N GLU A 42 -13.08 -15.67 -26.98
CA GLU A 42 -13.27 -14.26 -27.32
C GLU A 42 -13.49 -14.14 -28.83
N ASN A 43 -14.66 -13.61 -29.25
CA ASN A 43 -15.01 -13.43 -30.66
C ASN A 43 -14.85 -14.69 -31.54
N GLY A 44 -15.15 -15.87 -30.99
CA GLY A 44 -15.01 -17.17 -31.70
C GLY A 44 -13.58 -17.72 -31.75
N ILE A 45 -12.63 -17.04 -31.10
CA ILE A 45 -11.24 -17.47 -30.98
C ILE A 45 -11.01 -17.96 -29.56
N LEU A 46 -10.46 -19.16 -29.43
CA LEU A 46 -9.99 -19.71 -28.17
C LEU A 46 -8.71 -18.96 -27.77
N VAL A 47 -8.75 -18.26 -26.64
CA VAL A 47 -7.65 -17.50 -26.07
C VAL A 47 -7.32 -18.01 -24.68
N ARG A 48 -6.05 -17.89 -24.27
CA ARG A 48 -5.63 -18.30 -22.92
C ARG A 48 -6.28 -17.36 -21.90
N LYS A 49 -6.93 -17.93 -20.89
CA LYS A 49 -7.43 -17.19 -19.73
C LYS A 49 -6.24 -16.47 -19.11
N LYS A 50 -6.23 -15.13 -19.19
CA LYS A 50 -5.16 -14.33 -18.62
C LYS A 50 -5.20 -14.53 -17.11
N GLN A 51 -4.19 -15.21 -16.57
CA GLN A 51 -4.16 -15.58 -15.16
C GLN A 51 -3.86 -14.32 -14.33
N LEU A 52 -4.87 -13.84 -13.63
CA LEU A 52 -4.72 -12.78 -12.64
C LEU A 52 -4.25 -13.43 -11.33
N SER A 53 -3.14 -12.95 -10.78
CA SER A 53 -2.67 -13.33 -9.45
C SER A 53 -2.95 -12.21 -8.47
N VAL A 54 -3.59 -12.53 -7.34
CA VAL A 54 -3.92 -11.57 -6.28
C VAL A 54 -3.31 -12.07 -4.98
N GLU A 55 -2.33 -11.33 -4.48
CA GLU A 55 -1.72 -11.57 -3.18
C GLU A 55 -2.26 -10.55 -2.18
N VAL A 56 -2.78 -11.01 -1.04
CA VAL A 56 -3.31 -10.15 0.01
C VAL A 56 -2.42 -10.27 1.25
N THR A 57 -1.90 -9.12 1.70
CA THR A 57 -1.18 -8.97 2.96
C THR A 57 -2.06 -8.18 3.93
N GLN A 58 -2.46 -8.80 5.04
CA GLN A 58 -3.33 -8.20 6.05
C GLN A 58 -2.55 -7.83 7.30
N ALA A 59 -3.04 -6.83 8.04
CA ALA A 59 -2.49 -6.52 9.35
C ALA A 59 -2.75 -7.66 10.35
N GLU A 60 -1.73 -8.04 11.12
CA GLU A 60 -1.87 -9.04 12.18
C GLU A 60 -2.63 -8.46 13.40
N THR A 61 -3.88 -8.89 13.55
CA THR A 61 -4.60 -8.78 14.83
C THR A 61 -4.13 -9.89 15.76
N VAL A 62 -3.50 -9.52 16.87
CA VAL A 62 -3.09 -10.47 17.92
C VAL A 62 -4.00 -10.24 19.12
N ASP A 63 -4.72 -11.26 19.55
CA ASP A 63 -5.44 -11.23 20.81
C ASP A 63 -4.45 -11.51 21.96
N GLY A 64 -4.58 -10.79 23.09
CA GLY A 64 -3.70 -10.97 24.23
C GLY A 64 -2.30 -10.35 24.09
N VAL A 65 -2.20 -9.21 23.38
CA VAL A 65 -0.95 -8.48 23.12
C VAL A 65 -0.19 -8.18 24.42
N GLN A 66 1.04 -8.68 24.53
CA GLN A 66 1.94 -8.32 25.61
C GLN A 66 2.57 -6.95 25.33
N ILE A 67 2.96 -6.22 26.39
CA ILE A 67 3.67 -4.93 26.24
C ILE A 67 4.91 -5.09 25.34
N ALA A 68 5.61 -6.23 25.45
CA ALA A 68 6.76 -6.55 24.62
C ALA A 68 6.43 -6.58 23.11
N ASP A 69 5.27 -7.08 22.73
CA ASP A 69 4.81 -7.09 21.33
C ASP A 69 4.52 -5.68 20.84
N VAL A 70 3.90 -4.85 21.68
CA VAL A 70 3.66 -3.43 21.38
C VAL A 70 4.99 -2.71 21.12
N VAL A 71 5.96 -2.88 22.02
CA VAL A 71 7.29 -2.25 21.88
C VAL A 71 8.01 -2.74 20.62
N ARG A 72 7.99 -4.05 20.34
CA ARG A 72 8.57 -4.61 19.11
C ARG A 72 7.96 -3.96 17.87
N ARG A 73 6.64 -3.86 17.82
CA ARG A 73 5.89 -3.25 16.71
C ARG A 73 6.28 -1.79 16.45
N PHE A 74 6.40 -0.97 17.50
CA PHE A 74 6.87 0.42 17.36
C PHE A 74 8.31 0.49 16.84
N ARG A 75 9.19 -0.39 17.32
CA ARG A 75 10.58 -0.47 16.85
C ARG A 75 10.66 -0.88 15.38
N ASP A 76 9.88 -1.88 14.96
CA ASP A 76 9.84 -2.35 13.59
C ASP A 76 9.33 -1.26 12.64
N ARG A 77 8.27 -0.56 13.04
CA ARG A 77 7.76 0.61 12.31
C ARG A 77 8.82 1.70 12.20
N HIS A 78 9.44 2.07 13.32
CA HIS A 78 10.51 3.07 13.33
C HIS A 78 11.67 2.67 12.41
N ALA A 79 12.12 1.41 12.45
CA ALA A 79 13.20 0.92 11.61
C ALA A 79 12.86 1.02 10.11
N LYS A 80 11.65 0.59 9.72
CA LYS A 80 11.15 0.66 8.34
C LYS A 80 11.04 2.10 7.82
N LEU A 81 10.47 3.00 8.61
CA LEU A 81 10.33 4.41 8.19
C LEU A 81 11.66 5.14 8.20
N ARG A 82 12.52 4.82 9.17
CA ARG A 82 13.88 5.35 9.24
C ARG A 82 14.67 4.99 7.99
N SER A 83 14.61 3.74 7.50
CA SER A 83 15.37 3.35 6.30
C SER A 83 14.99 4.19 5.08
N ILE A 84 13.70 4.50 4.88
CA ILE A 84 13.22 5.34 3.78
C ILE A 84 13.76 6.78 3.87
N ILE A 85 13.89 7.33 5.08
CA ILE A 85 14.47 8.66 5.28
C ILE A 85 16.00 8.61 5.12
N GLN A 86 16.64 7.56 5.65
CA GLN A 86 18.09 7.35 5.62
C GLN A 86 18.66 7.34 4.19
N GLU A 87 17.92 6.80 3.22
CA GLU A 87 18.30 6.84 1.80
C GLU A 87 18.58 8.26 1.28
N ARG A 88 17.90 9.28 1.83
CA ARG A 88 18.04 10.71 1.49
C ARG A 88 18.88 11.49 2.50
N MET A 89 19.14 10.91 3.67
CA MET A 89 19.89 11.51 4.77
C MET A 89 20.99 10.56 5.24
N GLN A 90 21.88 10.18 4.33
CA GLN A 90 22.94 9.18 4.58
C GLN A 90 23.92 9.59 5.69
N ASP A 91 24.04 10.89 5.95
CA ASP A 91 24.86 11.50 6.98
C ASP A 91 24.19 11.56 8.37
N SER A 92 22.98 11.00 8.53
CA SER A 92 22.28 11.06 9.81
C SER A 92 23.01 10.26 10.90
N ILE A 93 23.10 10.82 12.10
CA ILE A 93 23.71 10.17 13.26
C ILE A 93 22.65 9.86 14.33
N SER A 94 23.01 8.95 15.24
CA SER A 94 22.20 8.66 16.43
C SER A 94 22.22 9.83 17.41
N ILE A 95 21.13 10.01 18.14
CA ILE A 95 20.94 11.13 19.07
C ILE A 95 22.02 11.15 20.16
N ASN A 96 22.45 9.99 20.67
CA ASN A 96 23.50 9.93 21.69
C ASN A 96 24.86 10.52 21.26
N LYS A 97 25.13 10.58 19.94
CA LYS A 97 26.38 11.14 19.38
C LYS A 97 26.35 12.66 19.27
N LEU A 98 25.19 13.30 19.41
CA LEU A 98 25.06 14.75 19.27
C LEU A 98 25.84 15.54 20.33
N LYS A 99 26.12 14.94 21.50
CA LYS A 99 26.86 15.60 22.59
C LYS A 99 28.27 16.03 22.19
N THR A 100 28.87 15.39 21.20
CA THR A 100 30.24 15.65 20.75
C THR A 100 30.30 16.41 19.42
N VAL A 101 29.15 16.81 18.86
CA VAL A 101 29.07 17.43 17.53
C VAL A 101 28.65 18.90 17.65
N PHE A 102 29.53 19.80 17.22
CA PHE A 102 29.30 21.26 17.22
C PHE A 102 28.95 21.80 15.82
N ALA A 103 28.65 20.91 14.88
CA ALA A 103 28.38 21.23 13.48
C ALA A 103 26.92 20.93 13.09
N GLN A 104 26.53 21.36 11.89
CA GLN A 104 25.29 20.92 11.26
C GLN A 104 25.25 19.39 11.23
N SER A 105 24.14 18.83 11.71
CA SER A 105 23.93 17.41 11.89
C SER A 105 22.57 17.01 11.35
N ALA A 106 22.44 15.74 10.99
CA ALA A 106 21.20 15.11 10.61
C ALA A 106 20.84 14.06 11.66
N ILE A 107 19.58 14.00 12.08
CA ILE A 107 19.05 12.94 12.95
C ILE A 107 17.74 12.41 12.39
N ILE A 108 17.41 11.17 12.72
CA ILE A 108 16.12 10.56 12.38
C ILE A 108 15.56 9.95 13.65
N GLY A 109 14.31 10.26 13.96
CA GLY A 109 13.65 9.69 15.14
C GLY A 109 12.13 9.89 15.11
N THR A 110 11.49 9.39 16.16
CA THR A 110 10.05 9.46 16.37
C THR A 110 9.69 10.67 17.21
N VAL A 111 8.64 11.39 16.84
CA VAL A 111 8.12 12.53 17.61
C VAL A 111 7.37 11.98 18.83
N ALA A 112 7.95 12.13 20.01
CA ALA A 112 7.38 11.59 21.25
C ALA A 112 6.37 12.54 21.90
N GLU A 113 6.72 13.83 21.99
CA GLU A 113 5.96 14.83 22.75
C GLU A 113 6.04 16.21 22.10
N HIS A 114 5.03 17.06 22.30
CA HIS A 114 5.07 18.47 21.92
C HIS A 114 5.37 19.35 23.12
N ASN A 115 6.13 20.42 22.91
CA ASN A 115 6.38 21.43 23.92
C ASN A 115 6.08 22.84 23.37
N ALA A 116 6.25 23.86 24.21
CA ALA A 116 5.90 25.24 23.86
C ALA A 116 6.68 25.78 22.63
N LYS A 117 7.90 25.29 22.37
CA LYS A 117 8.82 25.81 21.35
C LYS A 117 9.16 24.81 20.24
N GLY A 118 8.53 23.64 20.23
CA GLY A 118 8.82 22.54 19.32
C GLY A 118 8.34 21.21 19.87
N PHE A 119 9.20 20.20 19.91
CA PHE A 119 8.84 18.83 20.25
C PHE A 119 10.05 18.01 20.73
N VAL A 120 9.82 16.82 21.26
CA VAL A 120 10.85 15.86 21.64
C VAL A 120 10.93 14.77 20.56
N VAL A 121 12.15 14.44 20.14
CA VAL A 121 12.41 13.33 19.22
C VAL A 121 13.18 12.25 19.95
N GLU A 122 12.78 11.00 19.74
CA GLU A 122 13.41 9.80 20.31
C GLU A 122 13.91 8.86 19.19
N ASP A 123 15.10 8.29 19.37
CA ASP A 123 15.60 7.14 18.63
C ASP A 123 15.97 6.02 19.60
N ASN A 124 16.47 4.89 19.09
CA ASN A 124 16.85 3.75 19.94
C ASN A 124 18.02 4.05 20.92
N THR A 125 18.65 5.22 20.83
CA THR A 125 19.83 5.62 21.61
C THR A 125 19.55 6.73 22.62
N GLY A 126 18.39 7.39 22.54
CA GLY A 126 17.98 8.43 23.47
C GLY A 126 17.00 9.41 22.85
N PHE A 127 16.84 10.56 23.51
CA PHE A 127 15.93 11.61 23.09
C PHE A 127 16.62 12.97 23.08
N ILE A 128 16.06 13.91 22.33
CA ILE A 128 16.49 15.31 22.31
C ILE A 128 15.32 16.26 22.10
N GLU A 129 15.36 17.41 22.79
CA GLU A 129 14.43 18.51 22.54
C GLU A 129 14.78 19.18 21.21
N VAL A 130 13.77 19.31 20.35
CA VAL A 130 13.86 19.98 19.05
C VAL A 130 13.12 21.31 19.13
N VAL A 131 13.81 22.38 18.75
CA VAL A 131 13.22 23.71 18.55
C VAL A 131 12.92 23.85 17.07
N SER A 132 11.64 24.05 16.73
CA SER A 132 11.18 24.21 15.34
C SER A 132 9.87 24.97 15.31
N LYS A 133 9.61 25.63 14.17
CA LYS A 133 8.28 26.21 13.88
C LYS A 133 7.30 25.14 13.40
N GLU A 134 7.80 24.05 12.84
CA GLU A 134 6.99 22.93 12.40
C GLU A 134 6.51 22.10 13.60
N ARG A 135 5.26 21.62 13.54
CA ARG A 135 4.66 20.75 14.55
C ARG A 135 4.19 19.44 13.91
N PRO A 136 5.08 18.45 13.76
CA PRO A 136 4.74 17.15 13.21
C PRO A 136 3.83 16.38 14.17
N GLU A 137 3.05 15.41 13.69
CA GLU A 137 2.16 14.63 14.54
C GLU A 137 2.92 13.72 15.52
N LEU A 138 2.32 13.43 16.67
CA LEU A 138 2.91 12.49 17.64
C LEU A 138 3.00 11.08 17.04
N GLY A 139 4.09 10.39 17.33
CA GLY A 139 4.38 9.04 16.87
C GLY A 139 4.85 8.94 15.41
N CYS A 140 4.91 10.04 14.67
CA CYS A 140 5.47 10.04 13.31
C CYS A 140 7.01 10.02 13.35
N VAL A 141 7.61 9.44 12.31
CA VAL A 141 9.07 9.38 12.14
C VAL A 141 9.50 10.50 11.21
N VAL A 142 10.45 11.32 11.65
CA VAL A 142 10.96 12.47 10.91
C VAL A 142 12.48 12.47 10.87
N GLY A 143 13.02 12.93 9.75
CA GLY A 143 14.41 13.33 9.61
C GLY A 143 14.54 14.82 9.84
N LEU A 144 15.55 15.23 10.61
CA LEU A 144 15.80 16.63 10.94
C LEU A 144 17.22 16.99 10.58
N ARG A 145 17.41 18.15 9.94
CA ARG A 145 18.70 18.80 9.79
C ARG A 145 18.74 20.03 10.67
N GLY A 146 19.89 20.31 11.27
CA GLY A 146 20.01 21.41 12.23
C GLY A 146 21.31 21.38 13.01
N MET A 147 21.36 22.13 14.09
CA MET A 147 22.53 22.21 14.97
C MET A 147 22.15 22.06 16.43
N VAL A 148 23.08 21.55 17.22
CA VAL A 148 22.92 21.42 18.67
C VAL A 148 23.46 22.67 19.35
N LYS A 149 22.64 23.29 20.20
CA LYS A 149 23.06 24.41 21.06
C LYS A 149 22.37 24.26 22.41
N GLU A 150 23.13 24.41 23.50
CA GLU A 150 22.59 24.35 24.87
C GLU A 150 21.76 23.06 25.14
N GLY A 151 22.19 21.92 24.58
CA GLY A 151 21.52 20.63 24.74
C GLY A 151 20.23 20.44 23.91
N ARG A 152 19.87 21.42 23.07
CA ARG A 152 18.70 21.36 22.18
C ARG A 152 19.10 21.30 20.72
N PHE A 153 18.29 20.65 19.91
CA PHE A 153 18.45 20.58 18.47
C PHE A 153 17.61 21.67 17.78
N PHE A 154 18.26 22.63 17.13
CA PHE A 154 17.58 23.68 16.38
C PHE A 154 17.41 23.22 14.94
N ALA A 155 16.21 22.75 14.60
CA ALA A 155 15.92 22.21 13.28
C ALA A 155 15.80 23.34 12.25
N SER A 156 16.58 23.23 11.18
CA SER A 156 16.52 24.11 10.01
C SER A 156 15.69 23.51 8.87
N ALA A 157 15.56 22.18 8.84
CA ALA A 157 14.72 21.47 7.87
C ALA A 157 14.17 20.17 8.45
N MET A 158 12.97 19.80 8.02
CA MET A 158 12.31 18.54 8.34
C MET A 158 12.05 17.73 7.06
N GLN A 159 12.24 16.41 7.17
CA GLN A 159 11.97 15.47 6.09
C GLN A 159 11.09 14.33 6.61
N TYR A 160 10.07 14.00 5.82
CA TYR A 160 9.19 12.87 6.05
C TYR A 160 9.60 11.69 5.17
N PRO A 161 9.20 10.45 5.51
CA PRO A 161 9.36 9.29 4.64
C PRO A 161 8.85 9.57 3.21
N ASP A 162 7.65 10.12 3.08
CA ASP A 162 7.05 10.69 1.86
C ASP A 162 7.14 9.80 0.60
N ILE A 163 6.53 10.23 -0.50
CA ILE A 163 6.56 9.55 -1.79
C ILE A 163 7.58 10.23 -2.70
N PRO A 164 8.47 9.48 -3.37
CA PRO A 164 9.34 10.04 -4.40
C PRO A 164 8.54 10.65 -5.55
N PHE A 165 8.92 11.85 -6.00
CA PHE A 165 8.14 12.60 -6.98
C PHE A 165 8.08 11.97 -8.39
N ARG A 166 9.05 11.13 -8.75
CA ARG A 166 9.25 10.61 -10.12
C ARG A 166 8.64 9.23 -10.37
N ARG A 167 7.57 8.89 -9.65
CA ARG A 167 6.93 7.58 -9.82
C ARG A 167 6.00 7.57 -11.03
N LYS A 168 6.07 6.50 -11.83
CA LYS A 168 5.07 6.20 -12.86
C LYS A 168 3.99 5.30 -12.26
N LEU A 169 2.74 5.60 -12.53
CA LEU A 169 1.60 4.77 -12.12
C LEU A 169 1.67 3.43 -12.85
N ALA A 170 1.67 2.34 -12.08
CA ALA A 170 1.48 1.01 -12.66
C ALA A 170 0.06 0.87 -13.20
N LYS A 171 -0.08 0.04 -14.24
CA LYS A 171 -1.33 -0.18 -14.97
C LYS A 171 -1.42 -1.65 -15.35
N ILE A 172 -2.64 -2.16 -15.44
CA ILE A 172 -2.91 -3.52 -15.87
C ILE A 172 -4.03 -3.48 -16.91
N SER A 173 -3.73 -3.85 -18.16
CA SER A 173 -4.70 -3.77 -19.27
C SER A 173 -5.86 -4.75 -19.12
N GLY A 174 -7.07 -4.29 -19.46
CA GLY A 174 -8.28 -5.12 -19.45
C GLY A 174 -8.59 -5.76 -18.10
N VAL A 175 -8.35 -5.06 -16.99
CA VAL A 175 -8.78 -5.46 -15.65
C VAL A 175 -9.54 -4.32 -14.99
N THR A 176 -10.68 -4.64 -14.40
CA THR A 176 -11.47 -3.71 -13.59
C THR A 176 -11.52 -4.21 -12.15
N LEU A 177 -11.20 -3.34 -11.20
CA LEU A 177 -11.31 -3.58 -9.77
C LEU A 177 -12.61 -2.96 -9.25
N SER A 178 -13.47 -3.72 -8.60
CA SER A 178 -14.53 -3.18 -7.75
C SER A 178 -14.13 -3.31 -6.29
N ILE A 179 -14.25 -2.22 -5.54
CA ILE A 179 -13.90 -2.17 -4.11
C ILE A 179 -15.01 -1.46 -3.33
N SER A 180 -15.42 -2.05 -2.21
CA SER A 180 -16.44 -1.50 -1.32
C SER A 180 -16.18 -1.84 0.14
N ALA A 181 -16.61 -0.94 1.04
CA ALA A 181 -16.64 -1.24 2.46
C ALA A 181 -17.84 -2.13 2.78
N GLY A 182 -17.66 -3.12 3.66
CA GLY A 182 -18.79 -3.80 4.28
C GLY A 182 -19.64 -2.84 5.11
N ARG A 183 -20.89 -3.21 5.39
CA ARG A 183 -21.76 -2.46 6.31
C ARG A 183 -21.05 -2.22 7.65
N PRO A 184 -21.37 -1.14 8.39
CA PRO A 184 -20.60 -0.65 9.56
C PRO A 184 -20.31 -1.65 10.68
N ALA A 185 -21.01 -2.79 10.74
CA ALA A 185 -20.74 -3.86 11.70
C ALA A 185 -19.53 -4.75 11.32
N SER A 186 -19.11 -4.77 10.05
CA SER A 186 -17.97 -5.56 9.57
C SER A 186 -16.83 -4.62 9.14
N ALA A 187 -15.66 -4.73 9.78
CA ALA A 187 -14.43 -4.02 9.38
C ALA A 187 -13.79 -4.62 8.11
N ASN A 188 -14.61 -5.16 7.22
CA ASN A 188 -14.20 -5.90 6.04
C ASN A 188 -14.30 -5.01 4.81
N ILE A 189 -13.39 -5.22 3.87
CA ILE A 189 -13.39 -4.59 2.55
C ILE A 189 -13.57 -5.71 1.53
N SER A 190 -14.50 -5.51 0.60
CA SER A 190 -14.74 -6.46 -0.50
C SER A 190 -14.01 -5.96 -1.74
N LEU A 191 -13.26 -6.86 -2.37
CA LEU A 191 -12.54 -6.63 -3.61
C LEU A 191 -12.99 -7.67 -4.64
N SER A 192 -13.31 -7.24 -5.86
CA SER A 192 -13.53 -8.17 -6.98
C SER A 192 -12.85 -7.65 -8.24
N PHE A 193 -12.37 -8.56 -9.07
CA PHE A 193 -11.65 -8.24 -10.30
C PHE A 193 -12.39 -8.84 -11.50
N ALA A 194 -12.64 -8.03 -12.53
CA ALA A 194 -13.18 -8.48 -13.81
C ALA A 194 -12.09 -8.39 -14.89
N PRO A 195 -12.04 -9.33 -15.87
CA PRO A 195 -13.04 -10.35 -16.20
C PRO A 195 -12.90 -11.68 -15.43
N ASP A 196 -12.02 -11.80 -14.43
CA ASP A 196 -11.89 -13.03 -13.65
C ASP A 196 -12.99 -13.14 -12.58
N VAL A 197 -14.22 -13.42 -13.01
CA VAL A 197 -15.51 -13.34 -12.26
C VAL A 197 -15.59 -14.25 -11.00
N GLY A 198 -14.51 -14.91 -10.58
CA GLY A 198 -14.56 -15.94 -9.52
C GLY A 198 -14.05 -15.55 -8.13
N ALA A 199 -13.18 -14.56 -7.98
CA ALA A 199 -12.51 -14.30 -6.70
C ALA A 199 -12.95 -12.97 -6.08
N SER A 200 -14.12 -12.97 -5.43
CA SER A 200 -14.43 -11.93 -4.46
C SER A 200 -13.53 -12.16 -3.23
N HIS A 201 -12.63 -11.24 -2.96
CA HIS A 201 -11.75 -11.27 -1.81
C HIS A 201 -12.33 -10.38 -0.72
N VAL A 202 -12.69 -10.98 0.41
CA VAL A 202 -13.03 -10.26 1.62
C VAL A 202 -11.76 -10.12 2.45
N ILE A 203 -11.30 -8.88 2.63
CA ILE A 203 -10.05 -8.56 3.33
C ILE A 203 -10.34 -7.85 4.65
N THR A 204 -9.46 -8.04 5.62
CA THR A 204 -9.52 -7.33 6.90
C THR A 204 -8.86 -5.96 6.78
N ASN A 205 -9.36 -4.98 7.53
CA ASN A 205 -8.82 -3.62 7.56
C ASN A 205 -7.63 -3.46 8.54
N PRO A 206 -6.50 -2.84 8.15
CA PRO A 206 -6.09 -2.50 6.78
C PRO A 206 -5.51 -3.70 6.04
N ALA A 207 -5.48 -3.62 4.70
CA ALA A 207 -4.74 -4.58 3.88
C ALA A 207 -3.99 -3.92 2.73
N SER A 208 -2.91 -4.58 2.33
CA SER A 208 -2.22 -4.35 1.07
C SER A 208 -2.51 -5.51 0.12
N VAL A 209 -2.80 -5.18 -1.13
CA VAL A 209 -3.11 -6.14 -2.19
C VAL A 209 -2.18 -5.91 -3.35
N ARG A 210 -1.54 -6.98 -3.83
CA ARG A 210 -0.72 -6.97 -5.03
C ARG A 210 -1.44 -7.74 -6.11
N VAL A 211 -1.68 -7.08 -7.23
CA VAL A 211 -2.36 -7.65 -8.39
C VAL A 211 -1.33 -7.80 -9.49
N THR A 212 -1.19 -8.99 -10.06
CA THR A 212 -0.26 -9.28 -11.14
C THR A 212 -0.97 -9.92 -12.31
N LYS A 213 -0.72 -9.43 -13.52
CA LYS A 213 -1.19 -10.02 -14.77
C LYS A 213 -0.05 -9.99 -15.76
N GLU A 214 0.36 -11.15 -16.24
CA GLU A 214 1.54 -11.29 -17.11
C GLU A 214 2.81 -10.71 -16.45
N GLN A 215 3.35 -9.60 -16.94
CA GLN A 215 4.52 -8.91 -16.37
C GLN A 215 4.16 -7.64 -15.58
N ASP A 216 2.89 -7.22 -15.64
CA ASP A 216 2.43 -6.00 -14.99
C ASP A 216 1.99 -6.30 -13.56
N THR A 217 2.49 -5.50 -12.61
CA THR A 217 2.14 -5.59 -11.20
C THR A 217 1.66 -4.24 -10.70
N LEU A 218 0.53 -4.24 -9.98
CA LEU A 218 -0.08 -3.06 -9.36
C LEU A 218 -0.32 -3.33 -7.88
N SER A 219 0.01 -2.35 -7.04
CA SER A 219 -0.18 -2.40 -5.60
C SER A 219 -1.34 -1.52 -5.14
N ILE A 220 -2.17 -2.06 -4.25
CA ILE A 220 -3.33 -1.39 -3.68
C ILE A 220 -3.17 -1.42 -2.16
N VAL A 221 -3.50 -0.33 -1.49
CA VAL A 221 -3.72 -0.31 -0.04
C VAL A 221 -5.15 0.12 0.19
N ALA A 222 -5.88 -0.67 0.96
CA ALA A 222 -7.26 -0.42 1.30
C ALA A 222 -7.39 -0.21 2.81
N PHE A 223 -8.01 0.90 3.22
CA PHE A 223 -8.09 1.31 4.61
C PHE A 223 -9.47 1.87 4.98
N LEU A 224 -10.01 1.44 6.12
CA LEU A 224 -11.20 1.98 6.76
C LEU A 224 -10.78 2.79 7.99
N PRO A 225 -10.52 4.11 7.84
CA PRO A 225 -10.17 4.95 8.97
C PRO A 225 -11.35 5.10 9.93
N ALA A 226 -11.05 5.30 11.22
CA ALA A 226 -12.06 5.50 12.26
C ALA A 226 -12.91 6.76 11.99
N ALA A 227 -12.26 7.86 11.61
CA ALA A 227 -12.89 9.10 11.16
C ALA A 227 -12.86 9.20 9.63
N ALA A 228 -13.86 9.85 9.04
CA ALA A 228 -13.89 10.07 7.60
C ALA A 228 -12.68 10.92 7.15
N PRO A 229 -11.88 10.45 6.18
CA PRO A 229 -10.69 11.15 5.74
C PRO A 229 -11.06 12.27 4.75
N THR A 230 -10.29 13.34 4.81
CA THR A 230 -10.21 14.36 3.75
C THR A 230 -9.07 14.03 2.79
N VAL A 231 -8.97 14.75 1.67
CA VAL A 231 -7.84 14.62 0.74
C VAL A 231 -6.52 14.98 1.43
N GLU A 232 -6.51 16.04 2.23
CA GLU A 232 -5.34 16.55 2.94
C GLU A 232 -4.85 15.56 4.00
N THR A 233 -5.76 15.03 4.80
CA THR A 233 -5.42 14.00 5.79
C THR A 233 -4.95 12.71 5.13
N THR A 234 -5.50 12.35 3.97
CA THR A 234 -5.02 11.20 3.18
C THR A 234 -3.61 11.43 2.62
N LYS A 235 -3.34 12.63 2.07
CA LYS A 235 -2.00 13.04 1.64
C LYS A 235 -1.02 13.00 2.79
N GLU A 236 -1.46 13.36 4.00
CA GLU A 236 -0.64 13.28 5.21
C GLU A 236 -0.29 11.85 5.60
N LEU A 237 -1.24 10.91 5.55
CA LEU A 237 -0.98 9.48 5.80
C LEU A 237 0.06 8.92 4.81
N LEU A 238 -0.07 9.27 3.52
CA LEU A 238 0.92 8.91 2.50
C LEU A 238 2.27 9.58 2.73
N ARG A 239 2.29 10.85 3.18
CA ARG A 239 3.52 11.58 3.50
C ARG A 239 4.25 10.94 4.69
N GLN A 240 3.52 10.54 5.72
CA GLN A 240 4.07 9.87 6.90
C GLN A 240 4.36 8.39 6.67
N ARG A 241 3.83 7.79 5.59
CA ARG A 241 3.95 6.37 5.25
C ARG A 241 3.46 5.43 6.35
N HIS A 242 2.42 5.84 7.08
CA HIS A 242 1.88 5.08 8.19
C HIS A 242 0.39 5.37 8.35
N LEU A 243 -0.42 4.34 8.55
CA LEU A 243 -1.88 4.45 8.61
C LEU A 243 -2.44 4.83 9.99
N ALA A 244 -1.56 5.14 10.96
CA ALA A 244 -1.84 5.60 12.33
C ALA A 244 -3.32 5.58 12.79
N PRO A 245 -3.81 4.48 13.37
CA PRO A 245 -4.98 4.57 14.22
C PRO A 245 -4.50 5.16 15.54
N ARG A 246 -4.93 6.40 15.81
CA ARG A 246 -4.86 6.98 17.16
C ARG A 246 -5.84 6.25 18.09
N ALA A 247 -5.58 4.97 18.40
CA ALA A 247 -6.24 4.24 19.47
C ALA A 247 -5.58 2.86 19.67
N ILE A 248 -4.95 2.65 20.82
CA ILE A 248 -4.83 1.32 21.45
C ILE A 248 -6.19 1.02 22.13
N ALA A 249 -7.31 1.21 21.43
CA ALA A 249 -8.63 0.88 21.99
C ALA A 249 -8.94 -0.56 21.60
N GLY A 250 -8.85 -1.48 22.56
CA GLY A 250 -9.18 -2.89 22.38
C GLY A 250 -8.04 -3.79 21.91
N GLY A 251 -6.76 -3.45 22.19
CA GLY A 251 -5.62 -4.34 21.93
C GLY A 251 -5.18 -4.46 20.46
N LYS A 252 -5.85 -3.77 19.53
CA LYS A 252 -5.45 -3.75 18.12
C LYS A 252 -4.39 -2.68 17.88
N VAL A 253 -3.13 -3.10 17.76
CA VAL A 253 -2.03 -2.23 17.35
C VAL A 253 -1.86 -2.36 15.84
N ASP A 254 -2.16 -1.32 15.07
CA ASP A 254 -1.88 -1.31 13.64
C ASP A 254 -0.40 -0.99 13.41
N ASN A 255 0.22 -1.82 12.57
CA ASN A 255 1.64 -1.79 12.25
C ASN A 255 1.90 -1.42 10.79
N LEU A 256 0.89 -1.01 10.03
CA LEU A 256 1.07 -0.84 8.59
C LEU A 256 1.89 0.41 8.30
N ALA A 257 3.21 0.25 8.35
CA ALA A 257 4.16 1.11 7.65
C ALA A 257 4.04 0.82 6.16
N LEU A 258 3.76 1.86 5.38
CA LEU A 258 3.69 1.83 3.92
C LEU A 258 5.11 1.87 3.34
N VAL A 259 5.86 0.78 3.54
CA VAL A 259 7.23 0.63 3.02
C VAL A 259 7.22 0.76 1.50
N ASP A 260 6.39 -0.06 0.87
CA ASP A 260 6.10 0.05 -0.55
C ASP A 260 5.08 1.17 -0.80
N VAL A 261 5.26 1.91 -1.90
CA VAL A 261 4.31 2.94 -2.31
C VAL A 261 3.12 2.25 -2.99
N PRO A 262 1.87 2.39 -2.52
CA PRO A 262 0.73 1.84 -3.24
C PRO A 262 0.49 2.60 -4.54
N ASP A 263 0.13 1.94 -5.63
CA ASP A 263 -0.34 2.61 -6.86
C ASP A 263 -1.75 3.19 -6.66
N ILE A 264 -2.59 2.47 -5.93
CA ILE A 264 -3.93 2.91 -5.53
C ILE A 264 -4.02 2.90 -4.01
N PHE A 265 -4.39 4.04 -3.43
CA PHE A 265 -4.69 4.16 -2.01
C PHE A 265 -6.18 4.45 -1.83
N TRP A 266 -6.92 3.42 -1.44
CA TRP A 266 -8.36 3.47 -1.30
C TRP A 266 -8.77 3.59 0.16
N LEU A 267 -9.68 4.52 0.44
CA LEU A 267 -10.21 4.77 1.78
C LEU A 267 -11.72 4.91 1.76
N ALA A 268 -12.37 4.40 2.81
CA ALA A 268 -13.77 4.71 3.05
C ALA A 268 -13.94 6.04 3.79
N GLY A 269 -14.84 6.89 3.31
CA GLY A 269 -15.14 8.22 3.85
C GLY A 269 -16.59 8.64 3.61
N ASP A 270 -16.82 9.95 3.54
CA ASP A 270 -18.16 10.56 3.38
C ASP A 270 -18.38 11.18 2.00
N ALA A 271 -17.37 11.13 1.14
CA ALA A 271 -17.37 11.70 -0.20
C ALA A 271 -16.78 10.72 -1.22
N ASN A 272 -17.12 10.94 -2.49
CA ASN A 272 -16.56 10.22 -3.63
C ASN A 272 -15.53 11.13 -4.30
N ILE A 273 -14.25 10.82 -4.11
CA ILE A 273 -13.13 11.64 -4.56
C ILE A 273 -12.09 10.75 -5.23
N LYS A 274 -11.61 11.19 -6.41
CA LYS A 274 -10.42 10.68 -7.08
C LYS A 274 -9.41 11.81 -7.16
N GLU A 275 -8.19 11.57 -6.70
CA GLU A 275 -7.08 12.53 -6.72
C GLU A 275 -5.77 11.80 -7.02
N ILE A 276 -4.79 12.49 -7.61
CA ILE A 276 -3.44 11.92 -7.82
C ILE A 276 -2.44 12.67 -6.93
N TYR A 277 -1.72 11.93 -6.10
CA TYR A 277 -0.64 12.47 -5.26
C TYR A 277 0.67 11.72 -5.52
N LYS A 278 1.62 12.40 -6.17
CA LYS A 278 2.98 11.88 -6.43
C LYS A 278 3.02 10.47 -7.04
N GLY A 279 2.13 10.20 -8.00
CA GLY A 279 2.03 8.89 -8.64
C GLY A 279 1.35 7.83 -7.76
N VAL A 280 0.41 8.24 -6.92
CA VAL A 280 -0.56 7.39 -6.21
C VAL A 280 -1.96 7.90 -6.53
N VAL A 281 -2.86 7.01 -6.93
CA VAL A 281 -4.28 7.33 -7.10
C VAL A 281 -4.95 7.20 -5.73
N ILE A 282 -5.35 8.34 -5.18
CA ILE A 282 -6.17 8.41 -3.97
C ILE A 282 -7.62 8.24 -4.40
N ILE A 283 -8.30 7.28 -3.77
CA ILE A 283 -9.74 7.07 -3.93
C ILE A 283 -10.37 7.15 -2.54
N ILE A 284 -11.20 8.15 -2.31
CA ILE A 284 -12.07 8.21 -1.15
C ILE A 284 -13.47 7.85 -1.63
N CYS A 285 -14.07 6.83 -1.05
CA CYS A 285 -15.38 6.33 -1.44
C CYS A 285 -16.33 6.36 -0.25
N ARG A 286 -17.58 6.74 -0.46
CA ARG A 286 -18.60 6.67 0.60
C ARG A 286 -18.73 5.26 1.14
N ARG A 287 -18.92 5.14 2.47
CA ARG A 287 -19.02 3.83 3.16
C ARG A 287 -20.16 2.93 2.65
N ASP A 288 -21.21 3.51 2.07
CA ASP A 288 -22.37 2.83 1.50
C ASP A 288 -22.30 2.66 -0.02
N SER A 289 -21.21 3.10 -0.65
CA SER A 289 -20.96 3.00 -2.09
C SER A 289 -19.86 1.99 -2.41
N ALA A 290 -19.76 1.65 -3.69
CA ALA A 290 -18.61 0.98 -4.27
C ALA A 290 -17.85 1.96 -5.19
N SER A 291 -16.57 1.67 -5.43
CA SER A 291 -15.83 2.28 -6.52
C SER A 291 -15.32 1.22 -7.48
N VAL A 292 -15.54 1.46 -8.77
CA VAL A 292 -15.11 0.61 -9.87
C VAL A 292 -13.95 1.32 -10.57
N VAL A 293 -12.77 0.70 -10.56
CA VAL A 293 -11.53 1.24 -11.07
C VAL A 293 -11.08 0.44 -12.28
N ASN A 294 -10.96 1.09 -13.44
CA ASN A 294 -10.32 0.48 -14.60
C ASN A 294 -8.79 0.55 -14.41
N LEU A 295 -8.10 -0.58 -14.29
CA LEU A 295 -6.68 -0.63 -13.95
C LEU A 295 -5.75 -0.24 -15.13
N GLU A 296 -6.29 -0.05 -16.33
CA GLU A 296 -5.52 0.33 -17.53
C GLU A 296 -5.35 1.85 -17.64
N ASN A 297 -6.42 2.59 -17.38
CA ASN A 297 -6.44 4.05 -17.44
C ASN A 297 -6.56 4.71 -16.06
N LEU A 298 -6.83 3.93 -15.01
CA LEU A 298 -7.06 4.36 -13.63
C LEU A 298 -8.26 5.30 -13.49
N ASP A 299 -9.25 5.17 -14.35
CA ASP A 299 -10.54 5.84 -14.21
C ASP A 299 -11.40 5.17 -13.15
N VAL A 300 -12.15 5.99 -12.42
CA VAL A 300 -12.92 5.57 -11.25
C VAL A 300 -14.37 6.00 -11.45
N GLU A 301 -15.26 5.03 -11.39
CA GLU A 301 -16.70 5.23 -11.31
C GLU A 301 -17.15 4.93 -9.87
N PHE A 302 -18.04 5.76 -9.33
CA PHE A 302 -18.60 5.55 -8.00
C PHE A 302 -20.06 5.10 -8.14
N VAL A 303 -20.39 3.98 -7.53
CA VAL A 303 -21.68 3.27 -7.67
C VAL A 303 -22.38 3.16 -6.32
#